data_AF-A8PFL5-F1
#
_entry.id   AF-A8PFL5-F1
#
_cell.length_a   1.000
_cell.length_b   1.000
_cell.length_c   1.000
_cell.angle_alpha   90.00
_cell.angle_beta   90.00
_cell.angle_gamma   90.00
#
_symmetry.space_group_name_H-M   'P 1'
#
loop_
_entity.id
_entity.type
_entity.pdbx_description
1 polymer ?
#
loop_
_entity_poly.entity_id
_entity_poly.type
_entity_poly.pdbx_seq_one_letter_code
_entity_poly.pdbx_strand_id
1 'polypeptide(L)'
;MEQLVNTKVDAFWRGIEIGQRRGQIVVTFSQRIEKKSWFTVGEELVPWEKWVINAEMRQRNDSDYHTFQVTLANTLTKTLQTMLTHTSSERGRAAVPLITNATGISPFPIDITVC
;
A
#
# COMPACT_ATOMS: atom_id res chain seq x y z
N MET A 1 -2.29 -7.05 -11.76
CA MET A 1 -1.67 -6.33 -10.62
C MET A 1 -0.98 -5.06 -11.08
N GLU A 2 -0.01 -5.14 -11.99
CA GLU A 2 0.72 -3.97 -12.50
C GLU A 2 -0.19 -2.84 -13.03
N GLN A 3 -1.21 -3.19 -13.84
CA GLN A 3 -2.19 -2.21 -14.32
C GLN A 3 -2.94 -1.47 -13.19
N LEU A 4 -3.28 -2.17 -12.10
CA LEU A 4 -3.93 -1.57 -10.94
C LEU A 4 -3.00 -0.59 -10.23
N VAL A 5 -1.72 -0.95 -10.07
CA VAL A 5 -0.70 -0.08 -9.50
C VAL A 5 -0.55 1.18 -10.36
N ASN A 6 -0.35 1.01 -11.68
CA ASN A 6 -0.17 2.14 -12.60
C ASN A 6 -1.38 3.07 -12.57
N THR A 7 -2.61 2.54 -12.61
CA THR A 7 -3.85 3.34 -12.52
C THR A 7 -3.90 4.20 -11.25
N LYS A 8 -3.45 3.65 -10.11
CA LYS A 8 -3.48 4.36 -8.82
C LYS A 8 -2.34 5.37 -8.72
N VAL A 9 -1.16 5.06 -9.25
CA VAL A 9 -0.05 6.01 -9.35
C VAL A 9 -0.41 7.19 -10.26
N ASP A 10 -1.09 6.94 -11.38
CA ASP A 10 -1.58 8.00 -12.27
C ASP A 10 -2.63 8.88 -11.58
N ALA A 11 -3.54 8.28 -10.81
CA ALA A 11 -4.52 9.04 -10.02
C ALA A 11 -3.84 9.94 -8.97
N PHE A 12 -2.80 9.43 -8.30
CA PHE A 12 -1.99 10.21 -7.37
C PHE A 12 -1.28 11.37 -8.07
N TRP A 13 -0.69 11.13 -9.25
CA TRP A 13 -0.06 12.17 -10.05
C TRP A 13 -1.02 13.29 -10.42
N ARG A 14 -2.22 12.96 -10.88
CA ARG A 14 -3.26 13.96 -11.20
C ARG A 14 -3.65 14.79 -9.98
N GLY A 15 -3.76 14.18 -8.80
CA GLY A 15 -4.03 14.91 -7.56
C GLY A 15 -2.92 15.92 -7.23
N ILE A 16 -1.66 15.56 -7.47
CA ILE A 16 -0.53 16.45 -7.26
C ILE A 16 -0.51 17.63 -8.24
N GLU A 17 -0.81 17.39 -9.51
CA GLU A 17 -0.84 18.44 -10.55
C GLU A 17 -1.86 19.55 -10.25
N ILE A 18 -2.95 19.22 -9.54
CA ILE A 18 -4.00 20.18 -9.13
C ILE A 18 -3.55 21.05 -7.94
N GLY A 19 -2.35 20.82 -7.39
CA GLY A 19 -1.70 21.69 -6.39
C GLY A 19 -1.41 21.02 -5.05
N GLN A 20 -1.86 19.77 -4.83
CA GLN A 20 -1.52 19.00 -3.63
C GLN A 20 -0.11 18.39 -3.76
N ARG A 21 0.92 19.10 -3.29
CA ARG A 21 2.32 18.60 -3.34
C ARG A 21 2.61 17.38 -2.44
N ARG A 22 1.62 16.92 -1.67
CA ARG A 22 1.70 15.80 -0.73
C ARG A 22 0.42 15.00 -0.81
N GLY A 23 0.53 13.70 -0.59
CA GLY A 23 -0.63 12.84 -0.37
C GLY A 23 -0.22 11.49 0.18
N GLN A 24 -1.20 10.61 0.32
CA GLN A 24 -1.04 9.30 0.91
C GLN A 24 -1.54 8.22 -0.02
N ILE A 25 -0.77 7.14 -0.13
CA ILE A 25 -1.20 5.91 -0.77
C ILE A 25 -1.38 4.88 0.35
N VAL A 26 -2.60 4.37 0.49
CA VAL A 26 -2.95 3.37 1.50
C VAL A 26 -3.19 2.04 0.81
N VAL A 27 -2.36 1.05 1.11
CA VAL A 27 -2.55 -0.34 0.66
C VAL A 27 -3.17 -1.13 1.81
N THR A 28 -4.31 -1.75 1.56
CA THR A 28 -5.04 -2.52 2.58
C THR A 28 -5.14 -3.98 2.15
N PHE A 29 -4.71 -4.88 3.04
CA PHE A 29 -4.95 -6.31 2.93
C PHE A 29 -6.14 -6.69 3.81
N SER A 30 -7.09 -7.42 3.23
CA SER A 30 -8.29 -7.86 3.94
C SER A 30 -8.42 -9.38 3.94
N GLN A 31 -9.15 -9.89 4.93
CA GLN A 31 -9.60 -11.28 4.99
C GLN A 31 -11.08 -11.31 4.59
N ARG A 32 -11.46 -12.25 3.73
CA ARG A 32 -12.87 -12.53 3.45
C ARG A 32 -13.42 -13.42 4.58
N ILE A 33 -14.42 -12.93 5.29
CA ILE A 33 -15.11 -13.64 6.35
C ILE A 33 -16.54 -13.91 5.90
N GLU A 34 -16.94 -15.18 5.92
CA GLU A 34 -18.34 -15.58 5.75
C GLU A 34 -19.07 -15.37 7.09
N LYS A 35 -19.95 -14.37 7.16
CA LYS A 35 -20.87 -14.23 8.30
C LYS A 35 -22.09 -15.10 8.04
N LYS A 36 -22.19 -16.20 8.79
CA LYS A 36 -23.44 -16.97 8.89
C LYS A 36 -24.37 -16.27 9.87
N SER A 37 -25.33 -15.49 9.37
CA SER A 37 -26.51 -15.10 10.13
C SER A 37 -27.64 -16.10 9.85
N TRP A 38 -28.56 -16.30 10.80
CA TRP A 38 -29.57 -17.36 10.75
C TRP A 38 -30.52 -17.32 9.54
N PHE A 39 -30.50 -16.25 8.74
CA PHE A 39 -31.25 -16.13 7.49
C PHE A 39 -30.48 -15.54 6.30
N THR A 40 -29.20 -15.18 6.45
CA THR A 40 -28.42 -14.59 5.37
C THR A 40 -26.95 -14.93 5.52
N VAL A 41 -26.35 -15.40 4.42
CA VAL A 41 -24.89 -15.50 4.29
C VAL A 41 -24.42 -14.20 3.65
N GLY A 42 -23.67 -13.41 4.40
CA GLY A 42 -23.01 -12.21 3.89
C GLY A 42 -21.50 -12.41 3.89
N GLU A 43 -20.84 -12.07 2.79
CA GLU A 43 -19.38 -11.96 2.75
C GLU A 43 -18.95 -10.56 3.21
N GLU A 44 -17.99 -10.49 4.13
CA GLU A 44 -17.39 -9.23 4.57
C GLU A 44 -15.87 -9.26 4.35
N LEU A 45 -15.30 -8.11 3.98
CA LEU A 45 -13.85 -7.90 3.92
C LEU A 45 -13.39 -7.18 5.18
N VAL A 46 -12.65 -7.88 6.04
CA VAL A 46 -12.10 -7.32 7.27
C VAL A 46 -10.61 -6.99 7.07
N PRO A 47 -10.18 -5.73 7.19
CA PRO A 47 -8.78 -5.36 7.01
C PRO A 47 -7.94 -5.90 8.18
N TRP A 48 -6.86 -6.60 7.86
CA TRP A 48 -5.92 -7.14 8.87
C TRP A 48 -4.54 -6.48 8.78
N GLU A 49 -4.19 -5.87 7.64
CA GLU A 49 -2.97 -5.08 7.50
C GLU A 49 -3.21 -3.85 6.62
N LYS A 50 -2.57 -2.74 6.98
CA LYS A 50 -2.60 -1.48 6.25
C LYS A 50 -1.20 -0.88 6.16
N TRP A 51 -0.79 -0.53 4.96
CA TRP A 51 0.44 0.20 4.69
C TRP A 51 0.11 1.61 4.24
N VAL A 52 0.49 2.60 5.04
CA VAL A 52 0.32 4.02 4.72
C VAL A 52 1.63 4.58 4.18
N ILE A 53 1.65 4.89 2.90
CA ILE A 53 2.80 5.43 2.19
C ILE A 53 2.58 6.92 2.00
N ASN A 54 3.29 7.73 2.77
CA ASN A 54 3.30 9.18 2.61
C ASN A 54 4.24 9.54 1.46
N ALA A 55 3.74 10.29 0.49
CA ALA A 55 4.52 10.74 -0.66
C ALA A 55 4.45 12.27 -0.80
N GLU A 56 5.58 12.87 -1.13
CA GLU A 56 5.73 14.30 -1.36
C GLU A 56 6.43 14.52 -2.70
N MET A 57 5.87 15.40 -3.51
CA MET A 57 6.53 15.89 -4.71
C MET A 57 7.35 17.12 -4.36
N ARG A 58 8.65 17.06 -4.64
CA ARG A 58 9.54 18.22 -4.57
C ARG A 58 9.71 18.81 -5.96
N GLN A 59 9.66 20.14 -6.03
CA GLN A 59 9.95 20.86 -7.25
C GLN A 59 11.44 20.70 -7.57
N ARG A 60 11.75 20.36 -8.82
CA ARG A 60 13.12 20.21 -9.28
C ARG A 60 13.84 21.55 -9.16
N ASN A 61 14.93 21.58 -8.40
CA ASN A 61 15.88 22.67 -8.37
C ASN A 61 17.23 22.13 -8.84
N ASP A 62 17.76 22.65 -9.95
CA ASP A 62 18.95 22.09 -10.59
C ASP A 62 20.22 22.28 -9.74
N SER A 63 20.24 23.24 -8.80
CA SER A 63 21.35 23.42 -7.87
C SER A 63 21.56 22.24 -6.91
N ASP A 64 20.49 21.50 -6.61
CA ASP A 64 20.47 20.49 -5.53
C ASP A 64 20.20 19.07 -6.05
N TYR A 65 20.28 18.88 -7.37
CA TYR A 65 19.91 17.61 -8.03
C TYR A 65 20.62 16.40 -7.45
N HIS A 66 21.93 16.51 -7.19
CA HIS A 66 22.71 15.41 -6.60
C HIS A 66 22.20 15.07 -5.19
N THR A 67 22.00 16.08 -4.34
CA THR A 67 21.49 15.89 -2.97
C THR A 67 20.09 15.28 -2.98
N PHE A 68 19.25 15.71 -3.91
CA PHE A 68 17.91 15.16 -4.12
C PHE A 68 17.98 13.67 -4.49
N GLN A 69 18.81 13.27 -5.45
CA GLN A 69 18.95 11.87 -5.87
C GLN A 69 19.45 10.97 -4.74
N VAL A 70 20.46 11.41 -3.98
CA VAL A 70 20.95 10.68 -2.79
C VAL A 70 19.85 10.52 -1.75
N THR A 71 19.10 11.59 -1.48
CA THR A 71 17.98 11.56 -0.52
C THR A 71 16.86 10.62 -0.96
N LEU A 72 16.52 10.63 -2.26
CA LEU A 72 15.52 9.75 -2.84
C LEU A 72 15.94 8.28 -2.71
N ALA A 73 17.17 7.95 -3.12
CA ALA A 73 17.70 6.58 -3.02
C ALA A 73 17.73 6.09 -1.57
N ASN A 74 18.16 6.93 -0.63
CA ASN A 74 18.17 6.61 0.79
C ASN A 74 16.76 6.40 1.36
N THR A 75 15.81 7.26 0.97
CA THR A 75 14.41 7.12 1.38
C THR A 75 13.83 5.80 0.89
N LEU A 76 13.96 5.49 -0.40
CA LEU A 76 13.46 4.24 -0.99
C LEU A 76 14.09 3.01 -0.32
N THR A 77 15.40 3.04 -0.09
CA THR A 77 16.11 1.94 0.59
C THR A 77 15.58 1.72 2.00
N LYS A 78 15.42 2.79 2.79
CA LYS A 78 14.87 2.73 4.15
C LYS A 78 13.42 2.24 4.17
N THR A 79 12.61 2.68 3.20
CA THR A 79 11.23 2.22 3.06
C THR A 79 11.17 0.71 2.81
N LEU A 80 11.96 0.20 1.88
CA LEU A 80 12.04 -1.23 1.60
C LEU A 80 12.58 -2.02 2.80
N GLN A 81 13.63 -1.54 3.45
CA GLN A 81 14.15 -2.16 4.67
C GLN A 81 13.07 -2.23 5.76
N THR A 82 12.30 -1.15 5.94
CA THR A 82 11.19 -1.12 6.93
C THR A 82 10.14 -2.17 6.61
N MET A 83 9.72 -2.28 5.35
CA MET A 83 8.76 -3.30 4.90
C MET A 83 9.31 -4.72 5.14
N LEU A 84 10.55 -4.99 4.75
CA LEU A 84 11.19 -6.29 4.89
C LEU A 84 11.38 -6.67 6.36
N THR A 85 11.85 -5.75 7.21
CA THR A 85 12.01 -5.99 8.64
C THR A 85 10.68 -6.25 9.33
N HIS A 86 9.63 -5.48 8.99
CA HIS A 86 8.30 -5.70 9.56
C HIS A 86 7.71 -7.05 9.13
N THR A 87 7.70 -7.35 7.84
CA THR A 87 7.13 -8.60 7.30
C THR A 87 7.89 -9.85 7.74
N SER A 88 9.20 -9.75 7.96
CA SER A 88 10.02 -10.83 8.52
C SER A 88 10.03 -10.90 10.05
N SER A 89 9.40 -9.96 10.75
CA SER A 89 9.28 -10.01 12.21
C SER A 89 8.30 -11.08 12.66
N GLU A 90 8.45 -11.57 13.89
CA GLU A 90 7.48 -12.51 14.49
C GLU A 90 6.08 -11.93 14.53
N ARG A 91 5.96 -10.65 14.92
CA ARG A 91 4.68 -9.92 14.94
C ARG A 91 4.04 -9.84 13.55
N GLY A 92 4.83 -9.50 12.53
CA GLY A 92 4.35 -9.41 11.16
C GLY A 92 3.84 -10.76 10.64
N ARG A 93 4.60 -11.84 10.87
CA ARG A 93 4.19 -13.20 10.49
C ARG A 93 2.96 -13.68 11.24
N ALA A 94 2.86 -13.40 12.55
CA ALA A 94 1.74 -13.83 13.38
C ALA A 94 0.44 -13.09 13.06
N ALA A 95 0.50 -11.92 12.43
CA ALA A 95 -0.67 -11.15 12.03
C ALA A 95 -1.34 -11.69 10.74
N VAL A 96 -0.66 -12.55 9.98
CA VAL A 96 -1.18 -13.08 8.71
C VAL A 96 -2.34 -14.05 8.99
N PRO A 97 -3.56 -13.81 8.47
CA PRO A 97 -4.68 -14.70 8.68
C PRO A 97 -4.51 -16.05 7.99
N LEU A 98 -5.33 -17.03 8.38
CA LEU A 98 -5.40 -18.30 7.67
C LEU A 98 -5.86 -18.08 6.22
N ILE A 99 -5.15 -18.69 5.27
CA ILE A 99 -5.52 -18.69 3.86
C ILE A 99 -6.68 -19.65 3.66
N THR A 100 -7.87 -19.11 3.41
CA THR A 100 -9.10 -19.89 3.16
C THR A 100 -9.39 -20.08 1.67
N ASN A 101 -8.84 -19.22 0.81
CA ASN A 101 -8.99 -19.29 -0.64
C ASN A 101 -7.69 -18.79 -1.32
N ALA A 102 -7.00 -19.68 -2.02
CA ALA A 102 -5.70 -19.43 -2.64
C ALA A 102 -5.81 -19.25 -4.17
N THR A 103 -6.83 -18.53 -4.64
CA THR A 103 -7.00 -18.28 -6.08
C THR A 103 -6.35 -16.95 -6.50
N GLY A 104 -5.59 -16.96 -7.60
CA GLY A 104 -4.94 -15.76 -8.15
C GLY A 104 -3.54 -15.46 -7.58
N ILE A 105 -3.13 -14.19 -7.67
CA ILE A 105 -1.76 -13.73 -7.33
C ILE A 105 -1.59 -13.49 -5.82
N SER A 106 -2.67 -13.20 -5.10
CA SER A 106 -2.67 -12.98 -3.65
C SER A 106 -3.83 -13.75 -3.01
N PRO A 107 -3.61 -14.48 -1.91
CA PRO A 107 -4.68 -15.13 -1.16
C PRO A 107 -5.55 -14.14 -0.38
N PHE A 108 -5.11 -12.88 -0.25
CA PHE A 108 -5.82 -11.82 0.45
C PHE A 108 -6.26 -10.72 -0.53
N PRO A 109 -7.54 -10.30 -0.51
CA PRO A 109 -8.00 -9.12 -1.23
C PRO A 109 -7.15 -7.89 -0.90
N ILE A 110 -6.73 -7.17 -1.95
CA ILE A 110 -5.90 -5.96 -1.88
C ILE A 110 -6.73 -4.78 -2.37
N ASP A 111 -6.80 -3.72 -1.57
CA ASP A 111 -7.29 -2.41 -1.99
C ASP A 111 -6.17 -1.37 -1.94
N ILE A 112 -6.19 -0.43 -2.89
CA ILE A 112 -5.25 0.70 -2.95
C ILE A 112 -6.07 1.98 -3.04
N THR A 113 -5.96 2.81 -2.02
CA THR A 113 -6.63 4.10 -1.93
C THR A 113 -5.59 5.22 -1.99
N VAL A 114 -5.92 6.30 -2.68
CA VAL A 114 -5.07 7.49 -2.84
C VAL A 114 -5.82 8.67 -2.23
N CYS A 115 -5.18 9.38 -1.30
CA CYS A 115 -5.75 10.48 -0.51
C CYS A 115 -4.88 11.74 -0.57
#